data_AF-A0A8T5NAJ5-F1
#
_entry.id   AF-A0A8T5NAJ5-F1
#
_cell.length_a   1.000
_cell.length_b   1.000
_cell.length_c   1.000
_cell.angle_alpha   90.00
_cell.angle_beta   90.00
_cell.angle_gamma   90.00
#
_symmetry.space_group_name_H-M   'P 1'
#
loop_
_entity.id
_entity.type
_entity.pdbx_description
1 polymer ?
#
loop_
_entity_poly.entity_id
_entity_poly.type
_entity_poly.pdbx_seq_one_letter_code
_entity_poly.pdbx_strand_id
1 'polypeptide(L)'
;MPDIIQTTNLKRVPTEIPGFDELCEGGLLRERTYLVSGISGAGKTIFGLQYLYNGITKYGEPGIFISTEEAPLKARENVKQFGWDLNALETLGLTSLITCETIDDSTESRFGVETFVTEGTILMAHKRIDRVRVRSIEIINMKGSNHSNTIHPYEITSSGIVVHPNDEVYSFTKKQG
;
A
#
# COMPACT_ATOMS: atom_id res chain seq x y z
N MET A 1 -8.49 -39.02 15.58
CA MET A 1 -7.72 -37.99 16.32
C MET A 1 -7.59 -36.81 15.37
N PRO A 2 -7.99 -35.58 15.75
CA PRO A 2 -7.73 -34.42 14.92
C PRO A 2 -6.31 -33.91 15.19
N ASP A 3 -5.51 -33.82 14.13
CA ASP A 3 -4.15 -33.29 14.16
C ASP A 3 -4.16 -31.76 14.35
N ILE A 4 -3.54 -31.36 15.46
CA ILE A 4 -2.81 -30.13 15.77
C ILE A 4 -2.81 -29.08 14.64
N ILE A 5 -3.55 -27.99 14.85
CA ILE A 5 -3.33 -26.72 14.14
C ILE A 5 -1.95 -26.22 14.57
N GLN A 6 -0.92 -26.49 13.77
CA GLN A 6 0.33 -25.74 13.87
C GLN A 6 -0.03 -24.27 13.59
N THR A 7 0.18 -23.40 14.58
CA THR A 7 0.21 -21.96 14.37
C THR A 7 1.31 -21.69 13.35
N THR A 8 0.92 -21.50 12.10
CA THR A 8 1.85 -21.19 11.01
C THR A 8 2.53 -19.87 11.37
N ASN A 9 3.84 -19.92 11.65
CA ASN A 9 4.64 -18.72 11.81
C ASN A 9 4.76 -18.07 10.42
N LEU A 10 3.81 -17.18 10.09
CA LEU A 10 3.71 -16.57 8.78
C LEU A 10 4.90 -15.64 8.57
N LYS A 11 5.71 -15.91 7.55
CA LYS A 11 6.88 -15.10 7.21
C LYS A 11 6.43 -13.75 6.66
N ARG A 12 7.04 -12.66 7.15
CA ARG A 12 6.80 -11.30 6.67
C ARG A 12 7.88 -10.82 5.69
N VAL A 13 7.50 -9.85 4.87
CA VAL A 13 8.31 -9.09 3.92
C VAL A 13 8.14 -7.62 4.29
N PRO A 14 9.16 -6.99 4.88
CA PRO A 14 9.13 -5.55 5.18
C PRO A 14 8.91 -4.75 3.89
N THR A 15 7.99 -3.79 3.94
CA THR A 15 7.81 -2.87 2.82
C THR A 15 8.85 -1.78 2.80
N GLU A 16 9.45 -1.50 3.96
CA GLU A 16 10.41 -0.42 4.17
C GLU A 16 9.85 0.97 3.79
N ILE A 17 8.51 1.07 3.71
CA ILE A 17 7.79 2.33 3.65
C ILE A 17 7.69 2.83 5.10
N PRO A 18 8.29 4.00 5.44
CA PRO A 18 8.31 4.50 6.82
C PRO A 18 6.90 4.50 7.44
N GLY A 19 6.78 3.89 8.62
CA GLY A 19 5.55 3.76 9.39
C GLY A 19 4.53 2.72 8.90
N PHE A 20 4.61 2.24 7.65
CA PHE A 20 3.64 1.27 7.15
C PHE A 20 3.80 -0.11 7.79
N ASP A 21 5.04 -0.58 7.93
CA ASP A 21 5.31 -1.93 8.47
C ASP A 21 4.83 -2.09 9.92
N GLU A 22 4.79 -0.99 10.69
CA GLU A 22 4.23 -0.96 12.04
C GLU A 22 2.72 -1.29 12.05
N LEU A 23 2.01 -0.96 10.98
CA LEU A 23 0.58 -1.25 10.83
C LEU A 23 0.29 -2.74 10.61
N CYS A 24 1.29 -3.52 10.21
CA CYS A 24 1.14 -4.94 9.88
C CYS A 24 2.23 -5.80 10.53
N GLU A 25 2.60 -5.48 11.77
CA GLU A 25 3.53 -6.26 12.61
C GLU A 25 4.89 -6.58 11.93
N GLY A 26 5.42 -5.65 11.14
CA GLY A 26 6.73 -5.76 10.48
C GLY A 26 6.67 -6.07 8.99
N GLY A 27 5.51 -5.87 8.34
CA GLY A 27 5.38 -5.93 6.88
C GLY A 27 4.34 -6.91 6.37
N LEU A 28 4.27 -7.00 5.05
CA LEU A 28 3.32 -7.87 4.33
C LEU A 28 3.66 -9.35 4.56
N LEU A 29 2.68 -10.24 4.52
CA LEU A 29 2.92 -11.68 4.56
C LEU A 29 3.48 -12.14 3.22
N ARG A 30 4.50 -13.00 3.27
CA ARG A 30 5.10 -13.61 2.09
C ARG A 30 4.11 -14.55 1.42
N GLU A 31 4.24 -14.70 0.09
CA GLU A 31 3.40 -15.62 -0.71
C GLU A 31 1.89 -15.31 -0.59
N ARG A 32 1.58 -14.01 -0.54
CA ARG A 32 0.23 -13.46 -0.53
C ARG A 32 0.12 -12.36 -1.57
N THR A 33 -1.09 -12.17 -2.06
CA THR A 33 -1.46 -11.09 -2.97
C THR A 33 -2.16 -10.01 -2.18
N TYR A 34 -1.71 -8.77 -2.38
CA TYR A 34 -2.26 -7.58 -1.76
C TYR A 34 -2.90 -6.68 -2.81
N LEU A 35 -4.09 -6.19 -2.51
CA LEU A 35 -4.74 -5.15 -3.29
C LEU A 35 -4.42 -3.78 -2.68
N VAL A 36 -3.79 -2.90 -3.45
CA VAL A 36 -3.69 -1.47 -3.09
C VAL A 36 -4.77 -0.73 -3.86
N SER A 37 -5.76 -0.25 -3.14
CA SER A 37 -6.97 0.36 -3.67
C SER A 37 -7.09 1.84 -3.28
N GLY A 38 -7.90 2.58 -4.02
CA GLY A 38 -8.17 3.99 -3.76
C GLY A 38 -8.45 4.82 -5.01
N ILE A 39 -8.98 6.02 -4.82
CA ILE A 39 -9.29 6.96 -5.90
C ILE A 39 -8.03 7.49 -6.61
N SER A 40 -8.20 8.10 -7.78
CA SER A 40 -7.08 8.61 -8.57
C SER A 40 -6.27 9.67 -7.80
N GLY A 41 -4.94 9.61 -7.91
CA GLY A 41 -4.03 10.50 -7.17
C GLY A 41 -3.89 10.22 -5.67
N ALA A 42 -4.43 9.11 -5.17
CA ALA A 42 -4.22 8.63 -3.80
C ALA A 42 -2.85 7.95 -3.58
N GLY A 43 -1.90 8.02 -4.50
CA GLY A 43 -0.54 7.52 -4.27
C GLY A 43 -0.32 6.01 -4.47
N LYS A 44 -1.30 5.25 -4.98
CA LYS A 44 -1.20 3.79 -5.23
C LYS A 44 0.04 3.37 -6.03
N THR A 45 0.31 4.06 -7.14
CA THR A 45 1.51 3.82 -7.96
C THR A 45 2.78 4.05 -7.16
N ILE A 46 2.82 5.12 -6.36
CA ILE A 46 4.00 5.48 -5.55
C ILE A 46 4.22 4.41 -4.47
N PHE A 47 3.15 3.96 -3.79
CA PHE A 47 3.22 2.87 -2.83
C PHE A 47 3.84 1.62 -3.45
N GLY A 48 3.32 1.20 -4.61
CA GLY A 48 3.82 0.00 -5.27
C GLY A 48 5.25 0.12 -5.76
N LEU A 49 5.61 1.25 -6.37
CA LEU A 49 6.98 1.49 -6.83
C LEU A 49 7.97 1.61 -5.67
N GLN A 50 7.59 2.24 -4.55
CA GLN A 50 8.44 2.35 -3.37
C GLN A 50 8.69 0.99 -2.73
N TYR A 51 7.65 0.16 -2.61
CA TYR A 51 7.76 -1.22 -2.13
C TYR A 51 8.77 -2.02 -2.97
N LEU A 52 8.62 -1.97 -4.31
CA LEU A 52 9.52 -2.67 -5.23
C LEU A 52 10.95 -2.13 -5.17
N TYR A 53 11.10 -0.80 -5.18
CA TYR A 53 12.41 -0.15 -5.11
C TYR A 53 13.14 -0.53 -3.82
N ASN A 54 12.45 -0.52 -2.68
CA ASN A 54 12.98 -0.95 -1.41
C ASN A 54 13.39 -2.43 -1.43
N GLY A 55 12.53 -3.31 -1.97
CA GLY A 55 12.80 -4.74 -2.14
C GLY A 55 14.13 -5.00 -2.85
N ILE A 56 14.32 -4.33 -3.98
CA ILE A 56 15.53 -4.49 -4.81
C ILE A 56 16.75 -3.90 -4.13
N THR A 57 16.66 -2.66 -3.66
CA THR A 57 17.85 -1.92 -3.20
C THR A 57 18.32 -2.36 -1.82
N LYS A 58 17.42 -2.81 -0.95
CA LYS A 58 17.74 -3.22 0.41
C LYS A 58 17.97 -4.73 0.55
N TYR A 59 17.30 -5.54 -0.27
CA TYR A 59 17.31 -7.00 -0.13
C TYR A 59 17.74 -7.76 -1.39
N GLY A 60 17.91 -7.07 -2.52
CA GLY A 60 18.16 -7.73 -3.81
C GLY A 60 16.97 -8.57 -4.28
N GLU A 61 15.76 -8.28 -3.78
CA GLU A 61 14.54 -9.00 -4.17
C GLU A 61 13.92 -8.35 -5.41
N PRO A 62 13.88 -9.03 -6.56
CA PRO A 62 13.18 -8.51 -7.72
C PRO A 62 11.65 -8.57 -7.54
N GLY A 63 10.93 -7.62 -8.11
CA GLY A 63 9.47 -7.66 -8.24
C GLY A 63 8.95 -7.15 -9.59
N ILE A 64 7.63 -7.08 -9.77
CA ILE A 64 6.95 -6.65 -11.00
C ILE A 64 5.93 -5.62 -10.60
N PHE A 65 5.90 -4.54 -11.36
CA PHE A 65 4.80 -3.60 -11.33
C PHE A 65 3.87 -3.89 -12.51
N ILE A 66 2.63 -4.32 -12.23
CA ILE A 66 1.59 -4.48 -13.25
C ILE A 66 0.59 -3.34 -13.07
N SER A 67 0.50 -2.48 -14.07
CA SER A 67 -0.53 -1.45 -14.15
C SER A 67 -1.37 -1.64 -15.41
N THR A 68 -2.69 -1.56 -15.26
CA THR A 68 -3.65 -1.61 -16.36
C THR A 68 -3.91 -0.24 -16.98
N GLU A 69 -3.56 0.85 -16.28
CA GLU A 69 -3.92 2.22 -16.65
C GLU A 69 -2.72 3.15 -16.84
N GLU A 70 -1.59 2.86 -16.20
CA GLU A 70 -0.41 3.71 -16.26
C GLU A 70 0.57 3.24 -17.33
N ALA A 71 0.86 4.13 -18.30
CA ALA A 71 1.88 3.88 -19.31
C ALA A 71 3.27 3.69 -18.63
N PRO A 72 4.10 2.72 -19.08
CA PRO A 72 5.41 2.46 -18.48
C PRO A 72 6.32 3.69 -18.36
N LEU A 73 6.23 4.64 -19.30
CA LEU A 73 6.99 5.88 -19.26
C LEU A 73 6.66 6.73 -18.02
N LYS A 74 5.38 6.78 -17.64
CA LYS A 74 4.92 7.57 -16.49
C LYS A 74 5.38 6.97 -15.16
N ALA A 75 5.40 5.63 -15.07
CA ALA A 75 6.02 4.94 -13.95
C ALA A 75 7.51 5.31 -13.82
N ARG A 76 8.26 5.36 -14.94
CA ARG A 76 9.67 5.77 -14.93
C ARG A 76 9.87 7.23 -14.52
N GLU A 77 8.97 8.12 -14.92
CA GLU A 77 8.98 9.53 -14.47
C GLU A 77 8.76 9.65 -12.98
N ASN A 78 7.79 8.91 -12.42
CA ASN A 78 7.53 8.88 -10.98
C ASN A 78 8.80 8.44 -10.21
N VAL A 79 9.47 7.38 -10.67
CA VAL A 79 10.71 6.89 -10.05
C VAL A 79 11.79 7.98 -10.05
N LYS A 80 12.01 8.64 -11.21
CA LYS A 80 13.00 9.72 -11.31
C LYS A 80 12.68 10.89 -10.37
N GLN A 81 11.40 11.22 -10.18
CA GLN A 81 10.98 12.32 -9.31
C GLN A 81 11.43 12.13 -7.87
N PHE A 82 11.48 10.88 -7.38
CA PHE A 82 11.93 10.56 -6.02
C PHE A 82 13.44 10.28 -5.93
N GLY A 83 14.19 10.47 -7.02
CA GLY A 83 15.63 10.18 -7.07
C GLY A 83 15.96 8.69 -7.01
N TRP A 84 14.99 7.82 -7.27
CA TRP A 84 15.19 6.37 -7.28
C TRP A 84 15.92 5.96 -8.56
N ASP A 85 16.92 5.09 -8.43
CA ASP A 85 17.70 4.60 -9.57
C ASP A 85 16.84 3.66 -10.43
N LEU A 86 16.64 4.03 -11.70
CA LEU A 86 15.91 3.24 -12.68
C LEU A 86 16.63 1.93 -13.01
N ASN A 87 17.96 1.86 -12.91
CA ASN A 87 18.72 0.64 -13.21
C ASN A 87 18.40 -0.47 -12.19
N ALA A 88 18.12 -0.10 -10.93
CA ALA A 88 17.64 -1.03 -9.93
C ALA A 88 16.31 -1.66 -10.38
N LEU A 89 15.40 -0.86 -10.97
CA LEU A 89 14.10 -1.32 -11.47
C LEU A 89 14.17 -2.03 -12.84
N GLU A 90 15.28 -1.96 -13.57
CA GLU A 90 15.46 -2.71 -14.83
C GLU A 90 15.90 -4.17 -14.59
N THR A 91 16.31 -4.53 -13.38
CA THR A 91 16.84 -5.87 -13.01
C THR A 91 15.74 -6.86 -12.55
N LEU A 92 14.50 -6.64 -12.96
CA LEU A 92 13.32 -7.24 -12.31
C LEU A 92 12.97 -8.68 -12.76
N GLY A 93 13.52 -9.68 -12.05
CA GLY A 93 13.10 -11.08 -12.05
C GLY A 93 11.93 -11.43 -11.11
N LEU A 94 10.72 -10.99 -11.46
CA LEU A 94 9.38 -11.53 -11.11
C LEU A 94 8.91 -11.74 -9.62
N THR A 95 8.03 -10.84 -9.12
CA THR A 95 6.97 -11.06 -8.09
C THR A 95 5.85 -9.99 -8.27
N SER A 96 4.56 -10.36 -8.34
CA SER A 96 3.47 -9.48 -8.81
C SER A 96 2.88 -8.54 -7.74
N LEU A 97 2.72 -7.24 -8.05
CA LEU A 97 1.86 -6.28 -7.32
C LEU A 97 0.86 -5.64 -8.29
N ILE A 98 -0.44 -5.67 -7.92
CA ILE A 98 -1.55 -5.16 -8.75
C ILE A 98 -2.14 -3.92 -8.07
N THR A 99 -2.18 -2.80 -8.79
CA THR A 99 -2.85 -1.57 -8.35
C THR A 99 -4.20 -1.41 -9.04
N CYS A 100 -5.26 -1.08 -8.30
CA CYS A 100 -6.58 -0.81 -8.87
C CYS A 100 -7.12 0.57 -8.45
N GLU A 101 -7.85 1.23 -9.34
CA GLU A 101 -8.59 2.45 -8.99
C GLU A 101 -9.98 2.14 -8.41
N THR A 102 -10.48 3.03 -7.56
CA THR A 102 -11.89 3.05 -7.11
C THR A 102 -12.61 4.25 -7.70
N ILE A 103 -13.95 4.17 -7.77
CA ILE A 103 -14.79 5.24 -8.34
C ILE A 103 -15.02 6.34 -7.29
N ASP A 104 -15.12 5.95 -6.02
CA ASP A 104 -15.30 6.86 -4.88
C ASP A 104 -14.62 6.30 -3.61
N ASP A 105 -14.67 7.07 -2.51
CA ASP A 105 -14.14 6.67 -1.19
C ASP A 105 -15.00 5.60 -0.49
N SER A 106 -16.20 5.29 -1.01
CA SER A 106 -17.14 4.32 -0.41
C SER A 106 -17.04 2.92 -1.01
N THR A 107 -16.23 2.76 -2.07
CA THR A 107 -16.06 1.51 -2.80
C THR A 107 -14.63 1.00 -2.63
N GLU A 108 -14.48 -0.22 -2.12
CA GLU A 108 -13.17 -0.86 -1.93
C GLU A 108 -12.49 -1.25 -3.26
N SER A 109 -13.25 -1.38 -4.35
CA SER A 109 -12.77 -1.67 -5.70
C SER A 109 -13.78 -1.23 -6.76
N ARG A 110 -13.33 -1.04 -8.00
CA ARG A 110 -14.19 -0.61 -9.13
C ARG A 110 -15.27 -1.62 -9.48
N PHE A 111 -15.00 -2.92 -9.36
CA PHE A 111 -15.94 -3.96 -9.75
C PHE A 111 -16.40 -4.86 -8.58
N GLY A 112 -15.87 -4.68 -7.37
CA GLY A 112 -16.23 -5.44 -6.18
C GLY A 112 -15.72 -6.89 -6.14
N VAL A 113 -15.11 -7.37 -7.23
CA VAL A 113 -14.64 -8.76 -7.38
C VAL A 113 -13.16 -8.92 -7.01
N GLU A 114 -12.43 -7.82 -6.99
CA GLU A 114 -10.97 -7.77 -6.86
C GLU A 114 -10.51 -8.14 -5.44
N THR A 115 -11.31 -7.83 -4.42
CA THR A 115 -11.09 -8.23 -3.02
C THR A 115 -11.20 -9.74 -2.79
N PHE A 116 -11.90 -10.48 -3.66
CA PHE A 116 -12.00 -11.94 -3.54
C PHE A 116 -10.72 -12.66 -3.99
N VAL A 117 -9.90 -12.01 -4.82
CA VAL A 117 -8.68 -12.58 -5.40
C VAL A 117 -7.44 -12.28 -4.54
N THR A 118 -7.58 -11.43 -3.51
CA THR A 118 -6.47 -11.02 -2.65
C THR A 118 -6.63 -11.53 -1.22
N GLU A 119 -5.50 -11.71 -0.53
CA GLU A 119 -5.47 -12.10 0.88
C GLU A 119 -5.29 -10.91 1.82
N GLY A 120 -4.94 -9.74 1.29
CA GLY A 120 -4.93 -8.48 2.02
C GLY A 120 -5.39 -7.32 1.15
N THR A 121 -6.02 -6.31 1.76
CA THR A 121 -6.46 -5.10 1.08
C THR A 121 -6.02 -3.87 1.86
N ILE A 122 -5.39 -2.95 1.14
CA ILE A 122 -4.89 -1.66 1.64
C ILE A 122 -5.65 -0.58 0.90
N LEU A 123 -6.39 0.24 1.64
CA LEU A 123 -7.15 1.37 1.09
C LEU A 123 -6.38 2.66 1.30
N MET A 124 -6.15 3.39 0.21
CA MET A 124 -5.58 4.74 0.22
C MET A 124 -6.65 5.74 -0.16
N ALA A 125 -7.01 6.62 0.77
CA ALA A 125 -8.01 7.66 0.55
C ALA A 125 -7.39 9.05 0.64
N HIS A 126 -8.11 10.04 0.12
CA HIS A 126 -7.79 11.43 0.40
C HIS A 126 -9.06 12.28 0.43
N LYS A 127 -9.15 13.15 1.42
CA LYS A 127 -10.27 14.08 1.56
C LYS A 127 -9.75 15.50 1.62
N ARG A 128 -10.57 16.43 1.12
CA ARG A 128 -10.31 17.85 1.30
C ARG A 128 -10.96 18.29 2.61
N ILE A 129 -10.15 18.65 3.59
CA ILE A 129 -10.60 19.23 4.85
C ILE A 129 -10.20 20.70 4.81
N ASP A 130 -11.18 21.59 4.81
CA ASP A 130 -11.02 23.02 4.56
C ASP A 130 -10.23 23.31 3.26
N ARG A 131 -8.99 23.78 3.41
CA ARG A 131 -8.07 24.11 2.31
C ARG A 131 -6.97 23.09 2.12
N VAL A 132 -6.93 22.05 2.95
CA VAL A 132 -5.84 21.06 2.98
C VAL A 132 -6.36 19.72 2.46
N ARG A 133 -5.55 19.08 1.61
CA ARG A 133 -5.80 17.70 1.19
C ARG A 133 -5.14 16.78 2.20
N VAL A 134 -5.97 16.08 2.97
CA VAL A 134 -5.52 15.07 3.93
C VAL A 134 -5.56 13.72 3.23
N ARG A 135 -4.45 12.98 3.34
CA ARG A 135 -4.31 11.64 2.78
C ARG A 135 -4.25 10.63 3.90
N SER A 136 -4.87 9.47 3.70
CA SER A 136 -4.98 8.45 4.73
C SER A 136 -4.89 7.04 4.15
N ILE A 137 -4.36 6.12 4.95
CA ILE A 137 -4.19 4.72 4.61
C ILE A 137 -4.84 3.84 5.68
N GLU A 138 -5.47 2.76 5.25
CA GLU A 138 -6.13 1.78 6.09
C GLU A 138 -5.83 0.38 5.58
N ILE A 139 -5.54 -0.56 6.47
CA ILE A 139 -5.48 -1.98 6.13
C ILE A 139 -6.87 -2.54 6.40
N ILE A 140 -7.63 -2.78 5.32
CA ILE A 140 -9.02 -3.26 5.40
C ILE A 140 -9.06 -4.71 5.89
N ASN A 141 -8.13 -5.54 5.41
CA ASN A 141 -7.98 -6.90 5.86
C ASN A 141 -6.54 -7.41 5.65
N MET A 142 -6.15 -8.39 6.45
CA MET A 142 -4.94 -9.20 6.26
C MET A 142 -5.22 -10.64 6.72
N LYS A 143 -5.72 -11.49 5.82
CA LYS A 143 -6.16 -12.86 6.17
C LYS A 143 -5.02 -13.66 6.82
N GLY A 144 -5.30 -14.19 8.00
CA GLY A 144 -4.34 -15.01 8.77
C GLY A 144 -3.41 -14.21 9.68
N SER A 145 -3.57 -12.89 9.78
CA SER A 145 -2.69 -12.05 10.60
C SER A 145 -3.42 -10.82 11.16
N ASN A 146 -2.94 -10.29 12.28
CA ASN A 146 -3.42 -9.01 12.78
C ASN A 146 -2.80 -7.85 11.98
N HIS A 147 -3.49 -6.72 12.03
CA HIS A 147 -3.05 -5.45 11.50
C HIS A 147 -3.71 -4.32 12.31
N SER A 148 -3.32 -3.09 12.05
CA SER A 148 -3.99 -1.90 12.57
C SER A 148 -5.46 -1.90 12.19
N ASN A 149 -6.33 -1.59 13.15
CA ASN A 149 -7.78 -1.43 12.96
C ASN A 149 -8.22 0.05 12.88
N THR A 150 -7.27 0.97 12.70
CA THR A 150 -7.52 2.42 12.59
C THR A 150 -6.98 3.00 11.28
N ILE A 151 -7.43 4.22 10.96
CA ILE A 151 -7.05 4.97 9.77
C ILE A 151 -5.87 5.90 10.10
N HIS A 152 -4.79 5.79 9.32
CA HIS A 152 -3.54 6.50 9.56
C HIS A 152 -3.29 7.58 8.50
N PRO A 153 -2.88 8.80 8.86
CA PRO A 153 -2.46 9.78 7.88
C PRO A 153 -1.12 9.37 7.24
N TYR A 154 -0.93 9.78 5.99
CA TYR A 154 0.37 9.66 5.32
C TYR A 154 0.65 10.89 4.46
N GLU A 155 1.93 11.11 4.17
CA GLU A 155 2.40 12.15 3.28
C GLU A 155 3.16 11.56 2.09
N ILE A 156 3.14 12.26 0.96
CA ILE A 156 4.00 11.97 -0.18
C ILE A 156 5.08 13.04 -0.18
N THR A 157 6.28 12.66 0.26
CA THR A 157 7.44 13.53 0.36
C THR A 157 8.30 13.45 -0.90
N SER A 158 9.41 14.19 -0.96
CA SER A 158 10.41 14.04 -2.03
C SER A 158 11.10 12.67 -2.05
N SER A 159 10.94 11.86 -1.00
CA SER A 159 11.55 10.53 -0.87
C SER A 159 10.53 9.39 -0.96
N GLY A 160 9.26 9.71 -1.24
CA GLY A 160 8.17 8.74 -1.30
C GLY A 160 7.15 8.91 -0.17
N ILE A 161 6.34 7.88 0.05
CA ILE A 161 5.33 7.81 1.10
C ILE A 161 5.99 7.65 2.47
N VAL A 162 5.45 8.39 3.43
CA VAL A 162 5.70 8.26 4.88
C VAL A 162 4.35 8.15 5.57
N VAL A 163 4.12 7.07 6.31
CA VAL A 163 2.91 6.82 7.10
C VAL A 163 3.18 7.23 8.54
N HIS A 164 2.15 7.78 9.21
CA HIS A 164 2.22 8.20 10.61
C HIS A 164 1.38 7.25 11.48
N PRO A 165 1.96 6.13 11.98
CA PRO A 165 1.21 5.04 12.61
C PRO A 165 0.64 5.37 13.99
N ASN A 166 1.09 6.47 14.61
CA ASN A 166 0.64 6.92 15.92
C ASN A 166 -0.34 8.10 15.83
N ASP A 167 -0.63 8.57 14.62
CA ASP A 167 -1.55 9.68 14.39
C ASP A 167 -2.88 9.14 13.87
N GLU A 168 -3.99 9.72 14.32
CA GLU A 168 -5.33 9.38 13.83
C GLU A 168 -5.89 10.51 12.98
N VAL A 169 -6.61 10.15 11.91
CA VAL A 169 -7.35 11.13 11.12
C VAL A 169 -8.61 11.54 11.88
N TYR A 170 -8.52 12.57 12.72
CA TYR A 170 -9.68 13.10 13.42
C TYR A 170 -10.73 13.63 12.43
N SER A 171 -11.93 13.06 12.46
CA SER A 171 -13.11 13.70 11.87
C SER A 171 -13.51 14.87 12.77
N PHE A 172 -13.35 16.11 12.29
CA PHE A 172 -13.92 17.28 12.95
C PHE A 172 -15.44 17.31 12.76
N THR A 173 -16.16 16.36 13.37
CA THR A 173 -17.61 16.47 13.56
C THR A 173 -17.89 16.97 14.97
N LYS A 174 -17.40 18.16 15.33
CA LYS A 174 -18.04 18.93 16.40
C LYS A 174 -19.13 19.79 15.76
N LYS A 175 -20.38 19.36 15.95
CA LYS A 175 -21.57 20.20 15.82
C LYS A 175 -21.27 21.53 16.53
N GLN A 176 -21.37 22.65 15.79
CA GLN A 176 -21.60 23.94 16.42
C GLN A 176 -22.93 23.83 17.17
N GLY A 177 -22.86 23.98 18.49
CA GLY A 177 -24.02 24.33 19.31
C GLY A 177 -24.34 25.82 19.19
#